data_AF-A0A7S7AW07-F1
#
_entry.id   AF-A0A7S7AW07-F1
#
_cell.length_a   1.000
_cell.length_b   1.000
_cell.length_c   1.000
_cell.angle_alpha   90.00
_cell.angle_beta   90.00
_cell.angle_gamma   90.00
#
_symmetry.space_group_name_H-M   'P 1'
#
loop_
_entity.id
_entity.type
_entity.pdbx_description
1 polymer ?
#
loop_
_entity_poly.entity_id
_entity_poly.type
_entity_poly.pdbx_seq_one_letter_code
_entity_poly.pdbx_strand_id
1 'polypeptide(L)'
;MKKTKNYFFSLDIASSCLFLCSLFFLIFIPVTEKDTIWHSYRILFLPMSADESAILKAAEESGIKNIISSLTIKQRFAKLDENNYTGFPFTDKERYAAWFINDQENIRYMYIHISENIPPQFFKYLKNNTEAFYIERKAGFSLFQFISAAAFFLIAFYFTSRKDFYLFASLPFIVYAGIQSGILALSASILMMFTLAFWTEAVGSYLKFTKEQIISRIKKNPLLVFLPFISFVVAKFNSNISLLVFILAVIAAASFTYISERIRFFIHKNSETKKLHKTITPYIMNPKSIAKFWESKKLFTVSGAAAFFIIFSSLILHMGFNKTLQAYKNILYLPVPVNGVEITGFSKQAFDKLKEIRTGEDLPDLGNLISDLWNSNIKPYVKSNENTENYNEIKYLDFSVDSNGMITENAGTAFSFDDEFIKTALAFRESPSIEDLLYSEGRFITAAYTGRKFPLNSFNTAALLVAVLSSFMPVTIILLRVLNK
;
A
#
# COMPACT_ATOMS: atom_id res chain seq x y z
N MET A 1 48.79 -30.97 16.81
CA MET A 1 48.39 -29.69 16.18
C MET A 1 46.88 -29.51 16.29
N LYS A 2 46.41 -28.49 17.04
CA LYS A 2 44.99 -28.10 17.06
C LYS A 2 44.63 -27.53 15.68
N LYS A 3 43.76 -28.21 14.93
CA LYS A 3 43.06 -27.60 13.79
C LYS A 3 42.25 -26.41 14.33
N THR A 4 42.77 -25.20 14.15
CA THR A 4 41.98 -23.97 14.25
C THR A 4 40.81 -24.13 13.30
N LYS A 5 39.58 -24.18 13.82
CA LYS A 5 38.38 -24.13 12.99
C LYS A 5 38.48 -22.86 12.14
N ASN A 6 38.62 -23.02 10.83
CA ASN A 6 38.71 -21.92 9.89
C ASN A 6 37.55 -20.95 10.16
N TYR A 7 37.94 -19.71 10.41
CA TYR A 7 37.07 -18.63 10.80
C TYR A 7 36.38 -18.14 9.51
N PHE A 8 35.09 -18.41 9.34
CA PHE A 8 34.34 -17.94 8.17
C PHE A 8 33.86 -16.50 8.39
N PHE A 9 34.80 -15.56 8.49
CA PHE A 9 34.51 -14.12 8.62
C PHE A 9 33.63 -13.62 7.45
N SER A 10 33.79 -14.21 6.27
CA SER A 10 32.94 -13.96 5.11
C SER A 10 31.47 -14.31 5.33
N LEU A 11 31.16 -15.37 6.10
CA LEU A 11 29.78 -15.77 6.40
C LEU A 11 29.13 -14.82 7.41
N ASP A 12 29.90 -14.32 8.38
CA ASP A 12 29.44 -13.31 9.34
C ASP A 12 29.09 -11.99 8.62
N ILE A 13 29.94 -11.54 7.68
CA ILE A 13 29.66 -10.37 6.83
C ILE A 13 28.45 -10.62 5.93
N ALA A 14 28.42 -11.75 5.21
CA ALA A 14 27.33 -12.06 4.30
C ALA A 14 25.97 -12.13 5.01
N SER A 15 25.92 -12.77 6.19
CA SER A 15 24.69 -12.83 7.00
C SER A 15 24.25 -11.46 7.49
N SER A 16 25.19 -10.59 7.85
CA SER A 16 24.88 -9.21 8.28
C SER A 16 24.34 -8.38 7.13
N CYS A 17 24.96 -8.46 5.95
CA CYS A 17 24.47 -7.80 4.73
C CYS A 17 23.09 -8.33 4.34
N LEU A 18 22.88 -9.64 4.35
CA LEU A 18 21.59 -10.25 4.05
C LEU A 18 20.50 -9.81 5.03
N PHE A 19 20.81 -9.71 6.33
CA PHE A 19 19.87 -9.20 7.32
C PHE A 19 19.48 -7.75 7.03
N LEU A 20 20.45 -6.86 6.79
CA LEU A 20 20.19 -5.44 6.51
C LEU A 20 19.39 -5.26 5.22
N CYS A 21 19.81 -5.91 4.13
CA CYS A 21 19.11 -5.83 2.85
C CYS A 21 17.69 -6.39 2.97
N SER A 22 17.52 -7.56 3.60
CA SER A 22 16.18 -8.16 3.74
C SER A 22 15.26 -7.33 4.61
N LEU A 23 15.74 -6.74 5.71
CA LEU A 23 14.95 -5.84 6.54
C LEU A 23 14.57 -4.56 5.78
N PHE A 24 15.53 -3.97 5.05
CA PHE A 24 15.28 -2.79 4.22
C PHE A 24 14.20 -3.05 3.18
N PHE A 25 14.34 -4.12 2.39
CA PHE A 25 13.36 -4.46 1.36
C PHE A 25 12.01 -4.91 1.93
N LEU A 26 11.99 -5.56 3.09
CA LEU A 26 10.76 -5.95 3.78
C LEU A 26 9.90 -4.74 4.13
N ILE A 27 10.53 -3.61 4.48
CA ILE A 27 9.86 -2.36 4.80
C ILE A 27 9.59 -1.52 3.55
N PHE A 28 10.58 -1.39 2.65
CA PHE A 28 10.51 -0.45 1.54
C PHE A 28 9.51 -0.88 0.45
N ILE A 29 9.55 -2.15 0.02
CA ILE A 29 8.70 -2.65 -1.08
C ILE A 29 7.21 -2.37 -0.82
N PRO A 30 6.65 -2.70 0.36
CA PRO A 30 5.22 -2.51 0.58
C PRO A 30 4.84 -1.06 0.84
N VAL A 31 5.78 -0.22 1.29
CA VAL A 31 5.54 1.22 1.45
C VAL A 31 5.38 1.88 0.09
N THR A 32 6.27 1.60 -0.86
CA THR A 32 6.21 2.18 -2.21
C THR A 32 5.00 1.71 -3.04
N GLU A 33 4.46 0.52 -2.77
CA GLU A 33 3.28 0.01 -3.49
C GLU A 33 1.95 0.50 -2.91
N LYS A 34 1.95 1.02 -1.68
CA LYS A 34 0.74 1.45 -0.97
C LYS A 34 0.58 2.97 -0.92
N ASP A 35 1.39 3.69 -1.68
CA ASP A 35 1.14 5.10 -1.93
C ASP A 35 -0.14 5.25 -2.76
N THR A 36 -0.85 6.34 -2.50
CA THR A 36 -2.03 6.72 -3.26
C THR A 36 -1.62 7.07 -4.69
N ILE A 37 -2.52 6.83 -5.66
CA ILE A 37 -2.27 7.16 -7.07
C ILE A 37 -1.98 8.65 -7.25
N TRP A 38 -2.65 9.49 -6.46
CA TRP A 38 -2.45 10.94 -6.40
C TRP A 38 -1.78 11.30 -5.08
N HIS A 39 -0.81 12.22 -5.09
CA HIS A 39 0.06 12.46 -3.94
C HIS A 39 -0.69 13.00 -2.71
N SER A 40 -1.69 13.85 -2.93
CA SER A 40 -2.47 14.52 -1.87
C SER A 40 -3.91 14.02 -1.74
N TYR A 41 -4.34 13.13 -2.63
CA TYR A 41 -5.72 12.63 -2.68
C TYR A 41 -5.76 11.11 -2.69
N ARG A 42 -6.77 10.56 -2.02
CA ARG A 42 -7.13 9.14 -2.10
C ARG A 42 -8.44 8.98 -2.85
N ILE A 43 -8.58 7.88 -3.57
CA ILE A 43 -9.77 7.61 -4.37
C ILE A 43 -10.76 6.75 -3.57
N LEU A 44 -12.02 7.20 -3.53
CA LEU A 44 -13.18 6.44 -3.10
C LEU A 44 -13.91 5.94 -4.36
N PHE A 45 -14.06 4.63 -4.44
CA PHE A 45 -14.72 3.92 -5.53
C PHE A 45 -16.10 3.49 -5.06
N LEU A 46 -17.12 3.83 -5.85
CA LEU A 46 -18.52 3.56 -5.56
C LEU A 46 -19.20 2.97 -6.80
N PRO A 47 -20.22 2.11 -6.64
CA PRO A 47 -21.05 1.71 -7.77
C PRO A 47 -21.88 2.91 -8.24
N MET A 48 -22.20 2.97 -9.53
CA MET A 48 -23.03 4.03 -10.11
C MET A 48 -24.44 4.12 -9.48
N SER A 49 -24.94 3.02 -8.90
CA SER A 49 -26.21 2.96 -8.16
C SER A 49 -26.19 3.71 -6.81
N ALA A 50 -25.01 4.06 -6.30
CA ALA A 50 -24.89 4.77 -5.02
C ALA A 50 -25.38 6.22 -5.13
N ASP A 51 -26.15 6.64 -4.12
CA ASP A 51 -26.62 8.02 -4.00
C ASP A 51 -25.45 8.96 -3.64
N GLU A 52 -25.02 9.73 -4.63
CA GLU A 52 -23.91 10.67 -4.51
C GLU A 52 -24.18 11.72 -3.42
N SER A 53 -25.38 12.28 -3.41
CA SER A 53 -25.72 13.41 -2.56
C SER A 53 -25.79 12.99 -1.10
N ALA A 54 -26.37 11.82 -0.83
CA ALA A 54 -26.43 11.27 0.52
C ALA A 54 -25.04 10.91 1.07
N ILE A 55 -24.13 10.41 0.22
CA ILE A 55 -22.76 10.08 0.62
C ILE A 55 -21.98 11.35 0.95
N LEU A 56 -22.05 12.38 0.12
CA LEU A 56 -21.38 13.67 0.38
C LEU A 56 -21.88 14.30 1.67
N LYS A 57 -23.20 14.33 1.89
CA LYS A 57 -23.78 14.82 3.14
C LYS A 57 -23.29 14.04 4.36
N ALA A 58 -23.27 12.72 4.29
CA ALA A 58 -22.75 11.88 5.38
C ALA A 58 -21.25 12.10 5.63
N ALA A 59 -20.48 12.41 4.58
CA ALA A 59 -19.07 12.73 4.71
C ALA A 59 -18.87 14.07 5.43
N GLU A 60 -19.62 15.11 5.05
CA GLU A 60 -19.62 16.43 5.69
C GLU A 60 -20.02 16.34 7.17
N GLU A 61 -21.10 15.60 7.48
CA GLU A 61 -21.56 15.35 8.86
C GLU A 61 -20.50 14.61 9.69
N SER A 62 -19.69 13.77 9.04
CA SER A 62 -18.58 13.06 9.69
C SER A 62 -17.29 13.89 9.76
N GLY A 63 -17.30 15.13 9.24
CA GLY A 63 -16.18 16.08 9.29
C GLY A 63 -15.22 16.01 8.09
N ILE A 64 -15.50 15.21 7.06
CA ILE A 64 -14.71 15.20 5.82
C ILE A 64 -15.22 16.33 4.93
N LYS A 65 -14.35 17.30 4.63
CA LYS A 65 -14.70 18.46 3.78
C LYS A 65 -14.09 18.34 2.39
N ASN A 66 -14.64 19.12 1.44
CA ASN A 66 -14.07 19.34 0.12
C ASN A 66 -13.81 18.06 -0.70
N ILE A 67 -14.76 17.12 -0.68
CA ILE A 67 -14.69 15.94 -1.55
C ILE A 67 -14.93 16.39 -2.99
N ILE A 68 -14.03 16.02 -3.90
CA ILE A 68 -14.19 16.28 -5.33
C ILE A 68 -15.05 15.14 -5.91
N SER A 69 -16.17 15.50 -6.53
CA SER A 69 -17.19 14.56 -7.03
C SER A 69 -17.80 15.03 -8.35
N SER A 70 -18.69 14.24 -8.96
CA SER A 70 -19.30 14.60 -10.25
C SER A 70 -20.14 15.88 -10.17
N LEU A 71 -20.59 16.27 -8.98
CA LEU A 71 -21.30 17.54 -8.74
C LEU A 71 -20.42 18.77 -9.04
N THR A 72 -19.09 18.67 -8.96
CA THR A 72 -18.18 19.78 -9.23
C THR A 72 -18.08 20.11 -10.72
N ILE A 73 -18.56 19.23 -11.61
CA ILE A 73 -18.63 19.49 -13.05
C ILE A 73 -19.50 20.72 -13.32
N LYS A 74 -20.67 20.80 -12.67
CA LYS A 74 -21.59 21.94 -12.88
C LYS A 74 -20.96 23.26 -12.45
N GLN A 75 -20.21 23.25 -11.34
CA GLN A 75 -19.52 24.44 -10.84
C GLN A 75 -18.49 24.90 -11.87
N ARG A 76 -17.57 24.00 -12.26
CA ARG A 76 -16.48 24.30 -13.19
C ARG A 76 -16.95 24.98 -14.48
N PHE A 77 -18.07 24.50 -15.04
CA PHE A 77 -18.58 24.98 -16.31
C PHE A 77 -19.65 26.07 -16.19
N ALA A 78 -20.06 26.48 -14.97
CA ALA A 78 -21.16 27.43 -14.76
C ALA A 78 -20.98 28.74 -15.56
N LYS A 79 -19.80 29.34 -15.47
CA LYS A 79 -19.48 30.59 -16.20
C LYS A 79 -19.49 30.43 -17.72
N LEU A 80 -19.10 29.26 -18.23
CA LEU A 80 -19.09 29.00 -19.67
C LEU A 80 -20.53 28.81 -20.19
N ASP A 81 -21.38 28.17 -19.39
CA ASP A 81 -22.79 27.93 -19.68
C ASP A 81 -23.62 29.21 -19.62
N GLU A 82 -23.42 30.03 -18.58
CA GLU A 82 -24.12 31.33 -18.43
C GLU A 82 -23.91 32.24 -19.65
N ASN A 83 -22.70 32.22 -20.22
CA ASN A 83 -22.33 33.05 -21.36
C ASN A 83 -22.65 32.42 -22.73
N ASN A 84 -23.28 31.24 -22.76
CA ASN A 84 -23.63 30.50 -23.98
C ASN A 84 -22.49 30.43 -25.01
N TYR A 85 -21.27 30.18 -24.54
CA TYR A 85 -20.11 30.19 -25.42
C TYR A 85 -20.12 28.98 -26.36
N THR A 86 -20.52 29.19 -27.61
CA THR A 86 -20.41 28.22 -28.70
C THR A 86 -19.22 28.53 -29.63
N GLY A 87 -18.69 27.52 -30.33
CA GLY A 87 -17.75 27.69 -31.45
C GLY A 87 -16.30 28.05 -31.10
N PHE A 88 -15.83 27.83 -29.87
CA PHE A 88 -14.45 28.11 -29.43
C PHE A 88 -13.86 26.86 -28.77
N PRO A 89 -12.53 26.62 -28.79
CA PRO A 89 -11.92 25.40 -28.26
C PRO A 89 -11.89 25.39 -26.72
N PHE A 90 -13.07 25.27 -26.10
CA PHE A 90 -13.22 24.99 -24.68
C PHE A 90 -13.14 23.49 -24.42
N THR A 91 -12.78 23.14 -23.20
CA THR A 91 -12.74 21.76 -22.74
C THR A 91 -14.13 21.13 -22.83
N ASP A 92 -14.21 19.93 -23.38
CA ASP A 92 -15.47 19.20 -23.47
C ASP A 92 -15.91 18.66 -22.08
N LYS A 93 -17.20 18.79 -21.79
CA LYS A 93 -17.80 18.35 -20.52
C LYS A 93 -17.81 16.84 -20.39
N GLU A 94 -18.08 16.11 -21.47
CA GLU A 94 -18.12 14.65 -21.43
C GLU A 94 -16.73 14.10 -21.15
N ARG A 95 -15.71 14.65 -21.81
CA ARG A 95 -14.30 14.33 -21.53
C ARG A 95 -13.89 14.65 -20.09
N TYR A 96 -14.38 15.76 -19.51
CA TYR A 96 -14.11 16.09 -18.10
C TYR A 96 -14.85 15.14 -17.13
N ALA A 97 -16.06 14.69 -17.48
CA ALA A 97 -16.84 13.76 -16.66
C ALA A 97 -16.15 12.38 -16.48
N ALA A 98 -15.27 11.99 -17.40
CA ALA A 98 -14.48 10.76 -17.32
C ALA A 98 -13.51 10.71 -16.12
N TRP A 99 -13.25 11.84 -15.45
CA TRP A 99 -12.58 11.87 -14.14
C TRP A 99 -13.43 11.20 -13.04
N PHE A 100 -14.75 11.19 -13.17
CA PHE A 100 -15.67 10.78 -12.12
C PHE A 100 -16.43 9.51 -12.44
N ILE A 101 -16.67 9.23 -13.73
CA ILE A 101 -17.59 8.18 -14.15
C ILE A 101 -16.88 7.22 -15.11
N ASN A 102 -17.00 5.93 -14.82
CA ASN A 102 -16.69 4.86 -15.75
C ASN A 102 -17.93 4.04 -16.05
N ASP A 103 -18.54 4.32 -17.20
CA ASP A 103 -19.73 3.63 -17.66
C ASP A 103 -19.47 2.15 -18.01
N GLN A 104 -18.25 1.79 -18.40
CA GLN A 104 -17.92 0.42 -18.79
C GLN A 104 -17.90 -0.53 -17.59
N GLU A 105 -17.41 -0.06 -16.43
CA GLU A 105 -17.37 -0.84 -15.19
C GLU A 105 -18.51 -0.52 -14.22
N ASN A 106 -19.39 0.44 -14.55
CA ASN A 106 -20.44 0.98 -13.68
C ASN A 106 -19.89 1.51 -12.34
N ILE A 107 -18.75 2.20 -12.38
CA ILE A 107 -18.05 2.73 -11.20
C ILE A 107 -18.01 4.24 -11.25
N ARG A 108 -18.20 4.87 -10.08
CA ARG A 108 -17.97 6.29 -9.83
C ARG A 108 -16.75 6.48 -8.93
N TYR A 109 -15.98 7.51 -9.22
CA TYR A 109 -14.83 7.96 -8.44
C TYR A 109 -15.15 9.25 -7.68
N MET A 110 -14.70 9.31 -6.44
CA MET A 110 -14.63 10.53 -5.64
C MET A 110 -13.22 10.68 -5.09
N TYR A 111 -12.74 11.91 -4.97
CA TYR A 111 -11.41 12.18 -4.45
C TYR A 111 -11.51 12.86 -3.09
N ILE A 112 -10.86 12.26 -2.10
CA ILE A 112 -10.83 12.75 -0.72
C ILE A 112 -9.41 13.18 -0.41
N HIS A 113 -9.23 14.39 0.08
CA HIS A 113 -7.91 14.87 0.47
C HIS A 113 -7.34 14.00 1.60
N ILE A 114 -6.05 13.69 1.53
CA ILE A 114 -5.39 12.73 2.44
C ILE A 114 -5.29 13.25 3.88
N SER A 115 -5.26 14.57 4.09
CA SER A 115 -5.28 15.15 5.44
C SER A 115 -6.55 14.80 6.21
N GLU A 116 -7.64 14.51 5.50
CA GLU A 116 -8.90 14.10 6.11
C GLU A 116 -8.80 12.64 6.55
N ASN A 117 -8.92 12.38 7.86
CA ASN A 117 -9.02 11.01 8.35
C ASN A 117 -10.38 10.43 8.01
N ILE A 118 -10.46 9.12 7.68
CA ILE A 118 -11.74 8.44 7.47
C ILE A 118 -12.34 8.12 8.84
N PRO A 119 -13.45 8.76 9.25
CA PRO A 119 -14.06 8.49 10.53
C PRO A 119 -14.72 7.11 10.49
N PRO A 120 -14.72 6.36 11.61
CA PRO A 120 -15.45 5.09 11.70
C PRO A 120 -16.94 5.22 11.38
N GLN A 121 -17.53 6.39 11.67
CA GLN A 121 -18.94 6.71 11.39
C GLN A 121 -19.22 6.74 9.89
N PHE A 122 -18.41 7.47 9.12
CA PHE A 122 -18.51 7.50 7.65
C PHE A 122 -18.29 6.11 7.03
N PHE A 123 -17.29 5.37 7.52
CA PHE A 123 -17.05 4.01 7.04
C PHE A 123 -18.26 3.07 7.31
N LYS A 124 -18.89 3.21 8.48
CA LYS A 124 -20.12 2.46 8.81
C LYS A 124 -21.29 2.89 7.92
N TYR A 125 -21.42 4.18 7.62
CA TYR A 125 -22.44 4.69 6.71
C TYR A 125 -22.30 4.07 5.31
N LEU A 126 -21.09 4.10 4.73
CA LEU A 126 -20.82 3.46 3.43
C LEU A 126 -21.18 1.98 3.46
N LYS A 127 -20.77 1.25 4.51
CA LYS A 127 -21.09 -0.17 4.67
C LYS A 127 -22.59 -0.46 4.70
N ASN A 128 -23.40 0.42 5.27
CA ASN A 128 -24.84 0.19 5.39
C ASN A 128 -25.60 0.59 4.13
N ASN A 129 -25.17 1.66 3.44
CA ASN A 129 -25.93 2.28 2.36
C ASN A 129 -25.39 1.98 0.95
N THR A 130 -24.25 1.30 0.84
CA THR A 130 -23.69 0.88 -0.46
C THR A 130 -23.58 -0.64 -0.52
N GLU A 131 -23.76 -1.20 -1.71
CA GLU A 131 -23.59 -2.64 -1.95
C GLU A 131 -22.11 -3.03 -1.87
N ALA A 132 -21.26 -2.26 -2.54
CA ALA A 132 -19.82 -2.40 -2.52
C ALA A 132 -19.14 -1.03 -2.54
N PHE A 133 -17.95 -0.93 -1.98
CA PHE A 133 -17.10 0.27 -2.09
C PHE A 133 -15.64 -0.09 -1.86
N TYR A 134 -14.73 0.77 -2.30
CA TYR A 134 -13.32 0.67 -1.94
C TYR A 134 -12.78 2.06 -1.66
N ILE A 135 -11.98 2.18 -0.60
CA ILE A 135 -11.24 3.42 -0.32
C ILE A 135 -9.77 3.08 -0.38
N GLU A 136 -9.05 3.79 -1.23
CA GLU A 136 -7.62 3.72 -1.32
C GLU A 136 -6.98 4.09 0.02
N ARG A 137 -6.07 3.24 0.50
CA ARG A 137 -5.45 3.39 1.82
C ARG A 137 -4.04 3.92 1.67
N LYS A 138 -3.76 5.05 2.31
CA LYS A 138 -2.39 5.56 2.49
C LYS A 138 -1.53 4.72 3.46
N ALA A 139 -2.16 3.94 4.34
CA ALA A 139 -1.44 3.27 5.42
C ALA A 139 -0.69 2.02 4.93
N GLY A 140 0.63 2.17 4.76
CA GLY A 140 1.58 1.07 4.57
C GLY A 140 1.54 0.03 5.69
N PHE A 141 0.99 0.37 6.86
CA PHE A 141 1.00 -0.43 8.08
C PHE A 141 -0.41 -0.70 8.64
N SER A 142 -0.71 -1.96 8.91
CA SER A 142 -1.93 -2.44 9.55
C SER A 142 -1.72 -2.67 11.04
N LEU A 143 -2.13 -1.68 11.85
CA LEU A 143 -2.02 -1.74 13.32
C LEU A 143 -2.71 -2.98 13.90
N PHE A 144 -3.91 -3.31 13.43
CA PHE A 144 -4.66 -4.49 13.91
C PHE A 144 -3.88 -5.79 13.69
N GLN A 145 -3.36 -6.02 12.48
CA GLN A 145 -2.61 -7.25 12.18
C GLN A 145 -1.31 -7.32 12.98
N PHE A 146 -0.62 -6.18 13.14
CA PHE A 146 0.57 -6.11 13.98
C PHE A 146 0.28 -6.48 15.44
N ILE A 147 -0.78 -5.90 16.03
CA ILE A 147 -1.17 -6.20 17.42
C ILE A 147 -1.56 -7.67 17.57
N SER A 148 -2.34 -8.22 16.64
CA SER A 148 -2.72 -9.63 16.66
C SER A 148 -1.51 -10.56 16.56
N ALA A 149 -0.56 -10.27 15.66
CA ALA A 149 0.68 -11.04 15.53
C ALA A 149 1.56 -10.91 16.78
N ALA A 150 1.70 -9.71 17.35
CA ALA A 150 2.46 -9.45 18.57
C ALA A 150 1.86 -10.16 19.79
N ALA A 151 0.52 -10.16 19.92
CA ALA A 151 -0.18 -10.87 20.99
C ALA A 151 0.07 -12.38 20.93
N PHE A 152 -0.04 -12.98 19.73
CA PHE A 152 0.30 -14.38 19.54
C PHE A 152 1.78 -14.66 19.84
N PHE A 153 2.69 -13.81 19.36
CA PHE A 153 4.12 -13.91 19.64
C PHE A 153 4.40 -13.96 21.15
N LEU A 154 3.79 -13.09 21.95
CA LEU A 154 3.99 -13.07 23.42
C LEU A 154 3.53 -14.38 24.08
N ILE A 155 2.38 -14.91 23.65
CA ILE A 155 1.86 -16.19 24.14
C ILE A 155 2.84 -17.32 23.81
N ALA A 156 3.25 -17.43 22.55
CA ALA A 156 4.18 -18.47 22.11
C ALA A 156 5.57 -18.32 22.77
N PHE A 157 6.06 -17.09 22.94
CA PHE A 157 7.33 -16.78 23.60
C PHE A 157 7.34 -17.24 25.06
N TYR A 158 6.22 -17.08 25.78
CA TYR A 158 6.10 -17.53 27.17
C TYR A 158 6.25 -19.04 27.32
N PHE A 159 5.68 -19.81 26.38
CA PHE A 159 5.66 -21.28 26.44
C PHE A 159 6.86 -21.97 25.78
N THR A 160 7.71 -21.23 25.07
CA THR A 160 8.89 -21.78 24.36
C THR A 160 10.11 -21.87 25.29
N SER A 161 10.82 -23.00 25.25
CA SER A 161 12.01 -23.26 26.09
C SER A 161 13.24 -22.44 25.68
N ARG A 162 13.51 -22.32 24.38
CA ARG A 162 14.56 -21.45 23.80
C ARG A 162 14.00 -20.09 23.39
N LYS A 163 13.74 -19.27 24.39
CA LYS A 163 13.20 -17.90 24.23
C LYS A 163 13.99 -17.07 23.21
N ASP A 164 15.31 -17.18 23.25
CA ASP A 164 16.17 -16.36 22.41
C ASP A 164 16.07 -16.70 20.93
N PHE A 165 16.17 -18.00 20.59
CA PHE A 165 15.98 -18.44 19.21
C PHE A 165 14.61 -18.02 18.70
N TYR A 166 13.57 -18.21 19.52
CA TYR A 166 12.22 -17.84 19.15
C TYR A 166 12.08 -16.34 18.89
N LEU A 167 12.61 -15.49 19.77
CA LEU A 167 12.61 -14.04 19.63
C LEU A 167 13.20 -13.59 18.29
N PHE A 168 14.43 -14.00 18.00
CA PHE A 168 15.13 -13.57 16.79
C PHE A 168 14.52 -14.15 15.50
N ALA A 169 13.98 -15.37 15.57
CA ALA A 169 13.35 -16.01 14.40
C ALA A 169 11.97 -15.42 14.07
N SER A 170 11.19 -15.03 15.08
CA SER A 170 9.78 -14.63 14.90
C SER A 170 9.59 -13.14 14.66
N LEU A 171 10.49 -12.27 15.15
CA LEU A 171 10.40 -10.81 14.98
C LEU A 171 10.13 -10.36 13.52
N PRO A 172 10.85 -10.87 12.49
CA PRO A 172 10.57 -10.49 11.11
C PRO A 172 9.14 -10.80 10.64
N PHE A 173 8.51 -11.84 11.19
CA PHE A 173 7.13 -12.21 10.83
C PHE A 173 6.08 -11.29 11.47
N ILE A 174 6.39 -10.69 12.62
CA ILE A 174 5.55 -9.64 13.22
C ILE A 174 5.57 -8.39 12.32
N VAL A 175 6.76 -8.00 11.86
CA VAL A 175 6.91 -6.86 10.93
C VAL A 175 6.19 -7.15 9.61
N TYR A 176 6.35 -8.36 9.06
CA TYR A 176 5.62 -8.81 7.87
C TYR A 176 4.10 -8.70 8.04
N ALA A 177 3.54 -9.15 9.16
CA ALA A 177 2.10 -9.06 9.44
C ALA A 177 1.60 -7.61 9.55
N GLY A 178 2.43 -6.71 10.11
CA GLY A 178 2.08 -5.30 10.18
C GLY A 178 2.12 -4.62 8.81
N ILE A 179 3.11 -4.94 7.98
CA ILE A 179 3.34 -4.24 6.72
C ILE A 179 2.48 -4.80 5.58
N GLN A 180 2.21 -6.11 5.55
CA GLN A 180 1.33 -6.69 4.55
C GLN A 180 -0.14 -6.59 4.98
N SER A 181 -1.00 -6.23 4.04
CA SER A 181 -2.45 -6.15 4.27
C SER A 181 -3.14 -7.38 3.69
N GLY A 182 -4.02 -8.00 4.47
CA GLY A 182 -4.87 -9.09 4.00
C GLY A 182 -5.05 -10.16 5.06
N ILE A 183 -6.13 -10.92 4.94
CA ILE A 183 -6.42 -12.03 5.86
C ILE A 183 -5.28 -13.07 5.83
N LEU A 184 -4.78 -13.36 4.63
CA LEU A 184 -3.80 -14.40 4.37
C LEU A 184 -2.37 -14.03 4.80
N ALA A 185 -2.03 -12.74 4.79
CA ALA A 185 -0.73 -12.28 5.30
C ALA A 185 -0.60 -12.56 6.81
N LEU A 186 -1.63 -12.20 7.58
CA LEU A 186 -1.66 -12.47 9.02
C LEU A 186 -1.65 -13.98 9.32
N SER A 187 -2.43 -14.78 8.60
CA SER A 187 -2.46 -16.23 8.84
C SER A 187 -1.13 -16.90 8.50
N ALA A 188 -0.48 -16.53 7.40
CA ALA A 188 0.88 -17.01 7.06
C ALA A 188 1.91 -16.64 8.14
N SER A 189 1.83 -15.43 8.68
CA SER A 189 2.71 -14.98 9.77
C SER A 189 2.51 -15.81 11.05
N ILE A 190 1.26 -15.97 11.49
CA ILE A 190 0.93 -16.75 12.69
C ILE A 190 1.35 -18.21 12.52
N LEU A 191 1.10 -18.81 11.35
CA LEU A 191 1.52 -20.19 11.06
C LEU A 191 3.04 -20.35 11.07
N MET A 192 3.78 -19.37 10.54
CA MET A 192 5.24 -19.43 10.57
C MET A 192 5.78 -19.24 12.00
N MET A 193 5.22 -18.30 12.77
CA MET A 193 5.56 -18.14 14.19
C MET A 193 5.20 -19.40 15.00
N PHE A 194 4.09 -20.05 14.70
CA PHE A 194 3.71 -21.34 15.30
C PHE A 194 4.70 -22.45 14.90
N THR A 195 5.10 -22.49 13.63
CA THR A 195 6.12 -23.42 13.11
C THR A 195 7.45 -23.23 13.83
N LEU A 196 7.87 -21.99 14.05
CA LEU A 196 9.10 -21.67 14.80
C LEU A 196 9.02 -22.13 16.25
N ALA A 197 7.87 -21.96 16.92
CA ALA A 197 7.65 -22.45 18.28
C ALA A 197 7.67 -23.99 18.34
N PHE A 198 7.19 -24.65 17.28
CA PHE A 198 7.27 -26.09 17.13
C PHE A 198 8.72 -26.55 16.87
N TRP A 199 9.47 -25.86 16.00
CA TRP A 199 10.87 -26.13 15.70
C TRP A 199 11.78 -25.98 16.91
N THR A 200 11.56 -24.96 17.74
CA THR A 200 12.33 -24.76 18.99
C THR A 200 12.22 -25.94 19.92
N GLU A 201 11.09 -26.62 19.97
CA GLU A 201 10.89 -27.76 20.86
C GLU A 201 11.28 -29.08 20.18
N ALA A 202 11.10 -29.18 18.86
CA ALA A 202 11.47 -30.35 18.09
C ALA A 202 12.98 -30.54 17.90
N VAL A 203 13.68 -29.45 17.64
CA VAL A 203 15.11 -29.43 17.28
C VAL A 203 15.94 -28.68 18.33
N GLY A 204 15.35 -27.72 19.03
CA GLY A 204 16.05 -26.79 19.91
C GLY A 204 15.98 -27.11 21.42
N SER A 205 16.15 -28.37 21.86
CA SER A 205 16.38 -28.59 23.31
C SER A 205 17.69 -27.95 23.76
N TYR A 206 17.87 -27.50 25.01
CA TYR A 206 19.16 -26.98 25.51
C TYR A 206 20.35 -27.93 25.29
N LEU A 207 20.06 -29.23 25.16
CA LEU A 207 21.03 -30.26 24.86
C LEU A 207 21.37 -30.26 23.35
N LYS A 208 22.65 -30.40 23.02
CA LYS A 208 23.11 -30.42 21.63
C LYS A 208 22.85 -31.77 20.99
N PHE A 209 22.27 -31.77 19.78
CA PHE A 209 22.11 -32.95 18.93
C PHE A 209 23.27 -33.08 17.95
N THR A 210 23.59 -34.31 17.54
CA THR A 210 24.48 -34.55 16.40
C THR A 210 23.74 -34.30 15.07
N LYS A 211 24.48 -34.06 13.99
CA LYS A 211 23.88 -33.81 12.66
C LYS A 211 22.98 -34.97 12.20
N GLU A 212 23.42 -36.20 12.43
CA GLU A 212 22.69 -37.42 12.08
C GLU A 212 21.37 -37.55 12.86
N GLN A 213 21.39 -37.19 14.16
CA GLN A 213 20.18 -37.18 15.00
C GLN A 213 19.15 -36.15 14.51
N ILE A 214 19.60 -34.97 14.06
CA ILE A 214 18.73 -33.94 13.49
C ILE A 214 18.09 -34.43 12.18
N ILE A 215 18.88 -35.00 11.27
CA ILE A 215 18.39 -35.53 9.98
C ILE A 215 17.38 -36.66 10.22
N SER A 216 17.67 -37.58 11.15
CA SER A 216 16.76 -38.66 11.51
C SER A 216 15.43 -38.14 12.06
N ARG A 217 15.46 -37.08 12.89
CA ARG A 217 14.25 -36.43 13.41
C ARG A 217 13.43 -35.74 12.32
N ILE A 218 14.07 -35.03 11.39
CA ILE A 218 13.37 -34.37 10.28
C ILE A 218 12.66 -35.41 9.41
N LYS A 219 13.35 -36.50 9.05
CA LYS A 219 12.76 -37.60 8.26
C LYS A 219 11.57 -38.26 8.94
N LYS A 220 11.62 -38.42 10.26
CA LYS A 220 10.57 -39.08 11.05
C LYS A 220 9.41 -38.15 11.45
N ASN A 221 9.53 -36.84 11.25
CA ASN A 221 8.50 -35.86 11.61
C ASN A 221 8.19 -34.95 10.40
N PRO A 222 7.38 -35.41 9.43
CA PRO A 222 7.10 -34.67 8.20
C PRO A 222 6.46 -33.29 8.44
N LEU A 223 5.77 -33.11 9.59
CA LEU A 223 5.19 -31.83 10.01
C LEU A 223 6.22 -30.69 10.10
N LEU A 224 7.49 -31.00 10.39
CA LEU A 224 8.56 -29.98 10.45
C LEU A 224 8.81 -29.31 9.09
N VAL A 225 8.54 -30.00 8.00
CA VAL A 225 8.70 -29.49 6.62
C VAL A 225 7.37 -29.02 6.05
N PHE A 226 6.26 -29.67 6.44
CA PHE A 226 4.94 -29.37 5.91
C PHE A 226 4.38 -28.02 6.39
N LEU A 227 4.52 -27.67 7.67
CA LEU A 227 4.01 -26.40 8.22
C LEU A 227 4.60 -25.13 7.58
N PRO A 228 5.94 -25.00 7.39
CA PRO A 228 6.49 -23.84 6.70
C PRO A 228 6.04 -23.81 5.23
N PHE A 229 5.93 -24.98 4.58
CA PHE A 229 5.42 -25.07 3.21
C PHE A 229 4.00 -24.51 3.09
N ILE A 230 3.10 -24.85 4.03
CA ILE A 230 1.74 -24.28 4.06
C ILE A 230 1.80 -22.77 4.26
N SER A 231 2.67 -22.27 5.13
CA SER A 231 2.83 -20.82 5.35
C SER A 231 3.24 -20.10 4.06
N PHE A 232 4.14 -20.70 3.26
CA PHE A 232 4.50 -20.20 1.93
C PHE A 232 3.33 -20.20 0.94
N VAL A 233 2.57 -21.29 0.91
CA VAL A 233 1.39 -21.41 0.04
C VAL A 233 0.34 -20.35 0.40
N VAL A 234 0.06 -20.15 1.69
CA VAL A 234 -0.87 -19.13 2.17
C VAL A 234 -0.38 -17.72 1.80
N ALA A 235 0.91 -17.42 1.97
CA ALA A 235 1.48 -16.14 1.56
C ALA A 235 1.37 -15.91 0.03
N LYS A 236 1.55 -16.96 -0.78
CA LYS A 236 1.38 -16.93 -2.24
C LYS A 236 -0.05 -16.62 -2.66
N PHE A 237 -1.03 -17.22 -1.98
CA PHE A 237 -2.45 -16.98 -2.25
C PHE A 237 -2.87 -15.53 -1.95
N ASN A 238 -2.15 -14.83 -1.06
CA ASN A 238 -2.38 -13.41 -0.83
C ASN A 238 -1.98 -12.56 -2.05
N SER A 239 -0.70 -12.62 -2.44
CA SER A 239 -0.18 -12.01 -3.67
C SER A 239 1.27 -12.43 -3.95
N ASN A 240 1.75 -12.17 -5.17
CA ASN A 240 3.16 -12.39 -5.53
C ASN A 240 4.11 -11.52 -4.69
N ILE A 241 3.70 -10.28 -4.40
CA ILE A 241 4.49 -9.38 -3.55
C ILE A 241 4.50 -9.89 -2.11
N SER A 242 3.35 -10.35 -1.60
CA SER A 242 3.26 -10.94 -0.26
C SER A 242 4.21 -12.13 -0.11
N LEU A 243 4.32 -12.99 -1.14
CA LEU A 243 5.32 -14.07 -1.17
C LEU A 243 6.76 -13.53 -1.12
N LEU A 244 7.10 -12.54 -1.96
CA LEU A 244 8.44 -11.94 -1.98
C LEU A 244 8.82 -11.39 -0.60
N VAL A 245 7.93 -10.62 0.02
CA VAL A 245 8.15 -10.02 1.35
C VAL A 245 8.20 -11.11 2.43
N PHE A 246 7.43 -12.19 2.30
CA PHE A 246 7.53 -13.35 3.18
C PHE A 246 8.90 -14.06 3.06
N ILE A 247 9.43 -14.22 1.84
CA ILE A 247 10.79 -14.75 1.62
C ILE A 247 11.84 -13.86 2.28
N LEU A 248 11.71 -12.53 2.16
CA LEU A 248 12.60 -11.59 2.84
C LEU A 248 12.51 -11.74 4.37
N ALA A 249 11.32 -11.93 4.93
CA ALA A 249 11.16 -12.21 6.36
C ALA A 249 11.85 -13.51 6.80
N VAL A 250 11.80 -14.56 5.97
CA VAL A 250 12.52 -15.82 6.22
C VAL A 250 14.04 -15.62 6.19
N ILE A 251 14.55 -14.87 5.21
CA ILE A 251 16.00 -14.56 5.10
C ILE A 251 16.44 -13.71 6.30
N ALA A 252 15.64 -12.71 6.69
CA ALA A 252 15.89 -11.89 7.86
C ALA A 252 15.91 -12.74 9.14
N ALA A 253 14.95 -13.65 9.32
CA ALA A 253 14.87 -14.54 10.48
C ALA A 253 16.09 -15.50 10.56
N ALA A 254 16.47 -16.12 9.44
CA ALA A 254 17.63 -17.00 9.37
C ALA A 254 18.94 -16.25 9.66
N SER A 255 19.08 -15.05 9.09
CA SER A 255 20.27 -14.22 9.30
C SER A 255 20.35 -13.70 10.74
N PHE A 256 19.23 -13.26 11.30
CA PHE A 256 19.20 -12.70 12.65
C PHE A 256 19.47 -13.77 13.72
N THR A 257 18.90 -14.96 13.56
CA THR A 257 19.18 -16.11 14.43
C THR A 257 20.64 -16.54 14.35
N TYR A 258 21.23 -16.57 13.15
CA TYR A 258 22.65 -16.85 12.96
C TYR A 258 23.54 -15.84 13.70
N ILE A 259 23.33 -14.54 13.47
CA ILE A 259 24.11 -13.46 14.10
C ILE A 259 23.99 -13.55 15.63
N SER A 260 22.79 -13.78 16.16
CA SER A 260 22.57 -13.91 17.60
C SER A 260 23.32 -15.10 18.21
N GLU A 261 23.25 -16.27 17.58
CA GLU A 261 24.02 -17.46 18.01
C GLU A 261 25.54 -17.21 17.94
N ARG A 262 26.02 -16.46 16.94
CA ARG A 262 27.44 -16.09 16.82
C ARG A 262 27.87 -15.13 17.93
N ILE A 263 27.08 -14.09 18.22
CA ILE A 263 27.34 -13.16 19.33
C ILE A 263 27.41 -13.93 20.66
N ARG A 264 26.46 -14.85 20.90
CA ARG A 264 26.47 -15.72 22.09
C ARG A 264 27.69 -16.60 22.16
N PHE A 265 28.10 -17.19 21.04
CA PHE A 265 29.32 -18.00 20.99
C PHE A 265 30.55 -17.19 21.40
N PHE A 266 30.67 -15.94 20.96
CA PHE A 266 31.79 -15.06 21.35
C PHE A 266 31.73 -14.66 22.83
N ILE A 267 30.55 -14.27 23.33
CA ILE A 267 30.35 -13.96 24.75
C ILE A 267 30.71 -15.17 25.61
N HIS A 268 30.24 -16.36 25.23
CA HIS A 268 30.51 -17.59 25.96
C HIS A 268 31.99 -17.95 25.90
N LYS A 269 32.64 -17.88 24.74
CA LYS A 269 34.08 -18.14 24.59
C LYS A 269 34.91 -17.20 25.46
N ASN A 270 34.59 -15.91 25.50
CA ASN A 270 35.27 -14.92 26.35
C ASN A 270 34.99 -15.14 27.84
N SER A 271 33.84 -15.70 28.20
CA SER A 271 33.54 -16.11 29.58
C SER A 271 34.30 -17.38 29.95
N GLU A 272 34.41 -18.36 29.04
CA GLU A 272 35.13 -19.61 29.28
C GLU A 272 36.64 -19.42 29.42
N THR A 273 37.26 -18.46 28.71
CA THR A 273 38.68 -18.13 28.90
C THR A 273 38.97 -17.56 30.29
N LYS A 274 37.96 -17.05 30.99
CA LYS A 274 38.07 -16.52 32.36
C LYS A 274 37.76 -17.56 33.45
N LYS A 275 37.25 -18.75 33.09
CA LYS A 275 36.88 -19.80 34.06
C LYS A 275 37.98 -20.84 34.19
N LEU A 276 38.26 -21.27 35.43
CA LEU A 276 39.21 -22.36 35.72
C LEU A 276 38.76 -23.72 35.15
N HIS A 277 37.45 -23.97 35.11
CA HIS A 277 36.88 -25.20 34.57
C HIS A 277 35.98 -24.90 33.36
N LYS A 278 36.10 -25.72 32.32
CA LYS A 278 35.25 -25.62 31.12
C LYS A 278 33.82 -26.00 31.46
N THR A 279 32.88 -25.27 30.87
CA THR A 279 31.46 -25.54 31.04
C THR A 279 31.11 -26.89 30.39
N ILE A 280 30.47 -27.79 31.13
CA ILE A 280 30.02 -29.07 30.57
C ILE A 280 28.87 -28.79 29.61
N THR A 281 29.03 -29.18 28.33
CA THR A 281 27.96 -29.13 27.34
C THR A 281 27.33 -30.52 27.21
N PRO A 282 26.16 -30.78 27.83
CA PRO A 282 25.53 -32.08 27.74
C PRO A 282 24.98 -32.36 26.33
N TYR A 283 25.26 -33.56 25.82
CA TYR A 283 24.76 -34.10 24.56
C TYR A 283 23.72 -35.19 24.84
N ILE A 284 22.67 -35.27 24.02
CA ILE A 284 21.71 -36.37 24.15
C ILE A 284 22.28 -37.62 23.47
N MET A 285 22.48 -38.68 24.26
CA MET A 285 22.96 -39.97 23.75
C MET A 285 21.85 -40.73 22.99
N ASN A 286 20.63 -40.81 23.54
CA ASN A 286 19.51 -41.53 22.93
C ASN A 286 18.25 -40.64 22.80
N PRO A 287 18.21 -39.75 21.80
CA PRO A 287 17.03 -38.93 21.59
C PRO A 287 15.90 -39.77 21.04
N LYS A 288 14.74 -39.79 21.71
CA LYS A 288 13.51 -40.32 21.08
C LYS A 288 13.31 -39.60 19.74
N SER A 289 13.18 -40.39 18.68
CA SER A 289 13.06 -39.87 17.31
C SER A 289 11.63 -39.41 16.98
N ILE A 290 10.64 -39.98 17.67
CA ILE A 290 9.26 -39.51 17.74
C ILE A 290 9.11 -38.95 19.15
N ALA A 291 9.26 -37.64 19.31
CA ALA A 291 9.16 -37.02 20.62
C ALA A 291 7.79 -36.36 20.77
N LYS A 292 7.16 -36.55 21.94
CA LYS A 292 6.06 -35.71 22.40
C LYS A 292 6.69 -34.36 22.79
N PHE A 293 6.93 -33.51 21.80
CA PHE A 293 7.78 -32.32 21.93
C PHE A 293 7.22 -31.23 22.86
N TRP A 294 5.90 -31.16 23.01
CA TRP A 294 5.25 -30.28 23.99
C TRP A 294 4.74 -31.07 25.17
N GLU A 295 4.47 -30.43 26.30
CA GLU A 295 3.54 -30.96 27.29
C GLU A 295 2.11 -30.78 26.78
N SER A 296 1.14 -31.55 27.29
CA SER A 296 -0.24 -31.47 26.78
C SER A 296 -0.81 -30.06 26.97
N LYS A 297 -0.58 -29.44 28.13
CA LYS A 297 -1.03 -28.07 28.41
C LYS A 297 -0.45 -27.06 27.41
N LYS A 298 0.87 -27.08 27.19
CA LYS A 298 1.57 -26.18 26.24
C LYS A 298 1.07 -26.34 24.81
N LEU A 299 0.77 -27.59 24.42
CA LEU A 299 0.23 -27.89 23.10
C LEU A 299 -1.17 -27.32 22.91
N PHE A 300 -2.07 -27.56 23.85
CA PHE A 300 -3.42 -27.02 23.75
C PHE A 300 -3.41 -25.48 23.78
N THR A 301 -2.57 -24.85 24.59
CA THR A 301 -2.51 -23.39 24.67
C THR A 301 -1.94 -22.76 23.40
N VAL A 302 -0.77 -23.18 22.92
CA VAL A 302 -0.12 -22.54 21.76
C VAL A 302 -0.83 -22.89 20.45
N SER A 303 -1.22 -24.15 20.24
CA SER A 303 -1.99 -24.53 19.04
C SER A 303 -3.40 -23.93 19.06
N GLY A 304 -4.07 -23.94 20.21
CA GLY A 304 -5.39 -23.33 20.37
C GLY A 304 -5.35 -21.83 20.14
N ALA A 305 -4.34 -21.13 20.68
CA ALA A 305 -4.11 -19.72 20.43
C ALA A 305 -3.86 -19.46 18.95
N ALA A 306 -3.01 -20.23 18.28
CA ALA A 306 -2.74 -20.05 16.85
C ALA A 306 -4.02 -20.17 16.01
N ALA A 307 -4.82 -21.21 16.25
CA ALA A 307 -6.10 -21.39 15.56
C ALA A 307 -7.08 -20.24 15.86
N PHE A 308 -7.18 -19.82 17.14
CA PHE A 308 -8.01 -18.71 17.56
C PHE A 308 -7.63 -17.40 16.87
N PHE A 309 -6.34 -17.00 16.90
CA PHE A 309 -5.91 -15.76 16.27
C PHE A 309 -6.12 -15.77 14.74
N ILE A 310 -5.93 -16.91 14.08
CA ILE A 310 -6.21 -17.04 12.63
C ILE A 310 -7.72 -16.88 12.36
N ILE A 311 -8.58 -17.62 13.06
CA ILE A 311 -10.03 -17.61 12.83
C ILE A 311 -10.64 -16.26 13.24
N PHE A 312 -10.35 -15.78 14.44
CA PHE A 312 -10.92 -14.55 14.97
C PHE A 312 -10.48 -13.34 14.15
N SER A 313 -9.18 -13.22 13.83
CA SER A 313 -8.70 -12.09 13.04
C SER A 313 -9.20 -12.15 11.59
N SER A 314 -9.30 -13.34 10.99
CA SER A 314 -9.85 -13.48 9.64
C SER A 314 -11.33 -13.12 9.58
N LEU A 315 -12.13 -13.51 10.57
CA LEU A 315 -13.54 -13.11 10.68
C LEU A 315 -13.70 -11.60 10.86
N ILE A 316 -12.92 -10.98 11.75
CA ILE A 316 -12.98 -9.52 11.95
C ILE A 316 -12.62 -8.78 10.66
N LEU A 317 -11.52 -9.16 10.00
CA LEU A 317 -11.08 -8.52 8.77
C LEU A 317 -12.07 -8.74 7.63
N HIS A 318 -12.62 -9.95 7.52
CA HIS A 318 -13.67 -10.24 6.54
C HIS A 318 -14.92 -9.41 6.82
N MET A 319 -15.48 -9.44 8.02
CA MET A 319 -16.67 -8.65 8.38
C MET A 319 -16.44 -7.15 8.22
N GLY A 320 -15.21 -6.66 8.45
CA GLY A 320 -14.83 -5.26 8.25
C GLY A 320 -14.79 -4.84 6.79
N PHE A 321 -14.36 -5.73 5.88
CA PHE A 321 -14.07 -5.41 4.48
C PHE A 321 -14.79 -6.29 3.45
N ASN A 322 -15.87 -7.00 3.82
CA ASN A 322 -16.58 -7.94 2.92
C ASN A 322 -17.25 -7.27 1.72
N LYS A 323 -17.61 -5.98 1.84
CA LYS A 323 -18.28 -5.20 0.79
C LYS A 323 -17.29 -4.52 -0.17
N THR A 324 -16.20 -5.19 -0.53
CA THR A 324 -15.27 -4.67 -1.55
C THR A 324 -15.84 -4.81 -2.95
N LEU A 325 -15.52 -3.87 -3.83
CA LEU A 325 -15.90 -3.93 -5.25
C LEU A 325 -15.48 -5.25 -5.89
N GLN A 326 -16.41 -5.86 -6.64
CA GLN A 326 -16.14 -7.04 -7.45
C GLN A 326 -15.43 -6.60 -8.74
N ALA A 327 -14.11 -6.51 -8.71
CA ALA A 327 -13.33 -6.27 -9.92
C ALA A 327 -12.98 -7.60 -10.60
N TYR A 328 -13.37 -7.76 -11.86
CA TYR A 328 -12.89 -8.87 -12.67
C TYR A 328 -11.36 -8.78 -12.77
N LYS A 329 -10.65 -9.85 -12.37
CA LYS A 329 -9.17 -9.92 -12.34
C LYS A 329 -8.45 -8.92 -11.41
N ASN A 330 -9.10 -8.31 -10.40
CA ASN A 330 -8.48 -7.31 -9.50
C ASN A 330 -7.93 -6.07 -10.23
N ILE A 331 -8.30 -5.85 -11.49
CA ILE A 331 -7.89 -4.67 -12.25
C ILE A 331 -9.08 -3.73 -12.29
N LEU A 332 -8.88 -2.49 -11.87
CA LEU A 332 -9.83 -1.40 -12.08
C LEU A 332 -9.18 -0.41 -13.02
N TYR A 333 -9.94 0.06 -13.99
CA TYR A 333 -9.51 1.19 -14.79
C TYR A 333 -9.92 2.47 -14.07
N LEU A 334 -9.05 3.48 -14.12
CA LEU A 334 -9.29 4.78 -13.49
C LEU A 334 -8.32 5.83 -14.04
N PRO A 335 -8.57 7.12 -13.75
CA PRO A 335 -7.63 8.20 -14.04
C PRO A 335 -6.33 8.03 -13.25
N VAL A 336 -5.21 7.91 -13.96
CA VAL A 336 -3.86 7.73 -13.40
C VAL A 336 -2.92 8.75 -14.06
N PRO A 337 -1.95 9.33 -13.32
CA PRO A 337 -0.91 10.16 -13.93
C PRO A 337 -0.07 9.33 -14.91
N VAL A 338 0.10 9.82 -16.14
CA VAL A 338 0.86 9.13 -17.21
C VAL A 338 2.18 9.85 -17.44
N ASN A 339 2.12 11.11 -17.86
CA ASN A 339 3.30 11.92 -18.15
C ASN A 339 3.28 13.19 -17.30
N GLY A 340 4.45 13.65 -16.89
CA GLY A 340 4.61 14.88 -16.13
C GLY A 340 5.76 15.71 -16.67
N VAL A 341 5.59 17.02 -16.68
CA VAL A 341 6.66 17.95 -17.06
C VAL A 341 7.74 17.90 -15.97
N GLU A 342 9.01 17.78 -16.35
CA GLU A 342 10.13 17.70 -15.39
C GLU A 342 10.39 19.01 -14.64
N ILE A 343 9.88 20.13 -15.17
CA ILE A 343 9.97 21.46 -14.55
C ILE A 343 9.01 21.52 -13.36
N THR A 344 9.54 21.86 -12.19
CA THR A 344 8.74 22.05 -10.97
C THR A 344 8.03 23.39 -10.99
N GLY A 345 6.82 23.45 -10.42
CA GLY A 345 5.98 24.63 -10.42
C GLY A 345 5.18 24.82 -11.72
N PHE A 346 4.53 25.99 -11.81
CA PHE A 346 3.61 26.33 -12.89
C PHE A 346 4.06 27.62 -13.57
N SER A 347 4.97 27.49 -14.53
CA SER A 347 5.43 28.58 -15.40
C SER A 347 4.95 28.37 -16.84
N LYS A 348 5.05 29.41 -17.67
CA LYS A 348 4.80 29.36 -19.10
C LYS A 348 5.68 28.33 -19.79
N GLN A 349 6.97 28.29 -19.44
CA GLN A 349 7.88 27.28 -19.98
C GLN A 349 7.41 25.86 -19.68
N ALA A 350 6.89 25.62 -18.46
CA ALA A 350 6.36 24.31 -18.09
C ALA A 350 5.05 23.99 -18.82
N PHE A 351 4.20 25.01 -19.06
CA PHE A 351 2.97 24.88 -19.83
C PHE A 351 3.23 24.60 -21.32
N ASP A 352 4.24 25.22 -21.92
CA ASP A 352 4.62 24.97 -23.31
C ASP A 352 5.14 23.53 -23.48
N LYS A 353 5.95 23.04 -22.53
CA LYS A 353 6.35 21.62 -22.50
C LYS A 353 5.18 20.67 -22.28
N LEU A 354 4.16 21.06 -21.49
CA LEU A 354 2.96 20.25 -21.33
C LEU A 354 2.25 20.05 -22.68
N LYS A 355 2.15 21.10 -23.51
CA LYS A 355 1.55 21.01 -24.84
C LYS A 355 2.29 20.01 -25.75
N GLU A 356 3.62 19.95 -25.67
CA GLU A 356 4.44 18.99 -26.44
C GLU A 356 4.22 17.53 -26.02
N ILE A 357 3.91 17.29 -24.74
CA ILE A 357 3.78 15.94 -24.17
C ILE A 357 2.38 15.34 -24.38
N ARG A 358 1.37 16.18 -24.58
CA ARG A 358 -0.02 15.74 -24.74
C ARG A 358 -0.18 14.90 -26.01
N THR A 359 -0.83 13.76 -25.86
CA THR A 359 -1.08 12.81 -26.96
C THR A 359 -2.46 12.97 -27.59
N GLY A 360 -3.32 13.79 -26.97
CA GLY A 360 -4.70 14.03 -27.40
C GLY A 360 -5.71 13.02 -26.84
N GLU A 361 -5.26 11.89 -26.30
CA GLU A 361 -6.09 10.89 -25.59
C GLU A 361 -6.16 11.12 -24.07
N ASP A 362 -5.37 12.08 -23.56
CA ASP A 362 -5.29 12.40 -22.14
C ASP A 362 -6.64 12.93 -21.58
N LEU A 363 -6.89 12.78 -20.30
CA LEU A 363 -7.99 13.46 -19.62
C LEU A 363 -7.68 14.96 -19.49
N PRO A 364 -8.71 15.83 -19.37
CA PRO A 364 -8.47 17.25 -19.23
C PRO A 364 -7.64 17.54 -17.98
N ASP A 365 -6.57 18.33 -18.16
CA ASP A 365 -5.58 18.62 -17.15
C ASP A 365 -5.58 20.13 -16.76
N LEU A 366 -4.64 20.57 -15.91
CA LEU A 366 -4.54 22.00 -15.53
C LEU A 366 -4.35 22.95 -16.70
N GLY A 367 -3.63 22.51 -17.73
CA GLY A 367 -3.44 23.33 -18.90
C GLY A 367 -4.74 23.51 -19.69
N ASN A 368 -5.70 22.57 -19.60
CA ASN A 368 -7.04 22.76 -20.15
C ASN A 368 -7.81 23.86 -19.41
N LEU A 369 -7.71 23.92 -18.07
CA LEU A 369 -8.27 25.04 -17.29
C LEU A 369 -7.64 26.38 -17.71
N ILE A 370 -6.31 26.43 -17.79
CA ILE A 370 -5.59 27.67 -18.16
C ILE A 370 -5.97 28.10 -19.58
N SER A 371 -6.05 27.17 -20.52
CA SER A 371 -6.51 27.46 -21.89
C SER A 371 -7.94 27.96 -21.91
N ASP A 372 -8.87 27.35 -21.17
CA ASP A 372 -10.27 27.78 -21.12
C ASP A 372 -10.41 29.19 -20.52
N LEU A 373 -9.65 29.51 -19.46
CA LEU A 373 -9.63 30.84 -18.87
C LEU A 373 -9.03 31.89 -19.82
N TRP A 374 -7.93 31.55 -20.49
CA TRP A 374 -7.35 32.43 -21.51
C TRP A 374 -8.35 32.70 -22.62
N ASN A 375 -8.95 31.63 -23.14
CA ASN A 375 -9.95 31.66 -24.19
C ASN A 375 -11.17 32.50 -23.79
N SER A 376 -11.66 32.37 -22.56
CA SER A 376 -12.76 33.20 -22.05
C SER A 376 -12.39 34.69 -22.01
N ASN A 377 -11.14 35.02 -21.66
CA ASN A 377 -10.68 36.42 -21.57
C ASN A 377 -10.46 37.04 -22.96
N ILE A 378 -9.91 36.29 -23.91
CA ILE A 378 -9.58 36.83 -25.25
C ILE A 378 -10.76 36.79 -26.22
N LYS A 379 -11.77 35.93 -26.00
CA LYS A 379 -12.89 35.75 -26.92
C LYS A 379 -13.59 37.05 -27.35
N PRO A 380 -13.83 38.06 -26.47
CA PRO A 380 -14.42 39.33 -26.90
C PRO A 380 -13.56 40.14 -27.89
N TYR A 381 -12.26 39.83 -27.98
CA TYR A 381 -11.26 40.61 -28.72
C TYR A 381 -10.78 39.92 -30.00
N VAL A 382 -11.09 38.63 -30.20
CA VAL A 382 -10.65 37.85 -31.35
C VAL A 382 -11.81 37.51 -32.27
N LYS A 383 -11.59 37.56 -33.58
CA LYS A 383 -12.60 37.20 -34.59
C LYS A 383 -12.93 35.70 -34.49
N SER A 384 -14.20 35.35 -34.63
CA SER A 384 -14.70 33.97 -34.51
C SER A 384 -14.09 32.95 -35.49
N ASN A 385 -13.35 33.39 -36.52
CA ASN A 385 -12.73 32.53 -37.54
C ASN A 385 -11.20 32.44 -37.43
N GLU A 386 -10.57 33.12 -36.46
CA GLU A 386 -9.12 33.09 -36.28
C GLU A 386 -8.70 32.01 -35.28
N ASN A 387 -7.63 31.27 -35.61
CA ASN A 387 -7.16 30.16 -34.79
C ASN A 387 -6.44 30.71 -33.54
N THR A 388 -7.09 30.62 -32.38
CA THR A 388 -6.70 31.33 -31.17
C THR A 388 -5.55 30.71 -30.39
N GLU A 389 -5.17 29.48 -30.74
CA GLU A 389 -4.11 28.71 -30.08
C GLU A 389 -2.71 29.37 -30.15
N ASN A 390 -2.53 30.37 -31.03
CA ASN A 390 -1.25 31.03 -31.30
C ASN A 390 -1.11 32.45 -30.73
N TYR A 391 -2.13 33.01 -30.08
CA TYR A 391 -2.00 34.34 -29.47
C TYR A 391 -1.36 34.25 -28.10
N ASN A 392 -0.09 34.62 -28.02
CA ASN A 392 0.60 34.88 -26.75
C ASN A 392 0.31 36.29 -26.21
N GLU A 393 -0.09 37.21 -27.08
CA GLU A 393 -0.40 38.59 -26.74
C GLU A 393 -1.59 39.07 -27.55
N ILE A 394 -2.53 39.77 -26.92
CA ILE A 394 -3.58 40.53 -27.59
C ILE A 394 -3.17 41.99 -27.55
N LYS A 395 -2.92 42.57 -28.73
CA LYS A 395 -2.56 43.99 -28.87
C LYS A 395 -3.78 44.78 -29.28
N TYR A 396 -4.00 45.90 -28.61
CA TYR A 396 -5.01 46.88 -28.96
C TYR A 396 -4.32 48.20 -29.29
N LEU A 397 -4.87 48.92 -30.26
CA LEU A 397 -4.36 50.21 -30.66
C LEU A 397 -4.99 51.26 -29.76
N ASP A 398 -4.17 51.86 -28.90
CA ASP A 398 -4.59 53.01 -28.12
C ASP A 398 -4.32 54.28 -28.93
N PHE A 399 -5.28 55.21 -28.92
CA PHE A 399 -5.22 56.42 -29.72
C PHE A 399 -5.15 57.62 -28.77
N SER A 400 -4.00 58.29 -28.76
CA SER A 400 -3.85 59.57 -28.05
C SER A 400 -3.85 60.73 -29.04
N VAL A 401 -4.52 61.81 -28.68
CA VAL A 401 -4.55 63.05 -29.48
C VAL A 401 -3.58 64.05 -28.85
N ASP A 402 -2.62 64.55 -29.63
CA ASP A 402 -1.71 65.58 -29.17
C ASP A 402 -2.37 66.98 -29.12
N SER A 403 -1.67 67.96 -28.55
CA SER A 403 -2.16 69.34 -28.44
C SER A 403 -2.33 70.07 -29.78
N ASN A 404 -1.84 69.50 -30.89
CA ASN A 404 -2.00 70.00 -32.25
C ASN A 404 -3.10 69.26 -33.03
N GLY A 405 -3.84 68.33 -32.38
CA GLY A 405 -4.89 67.54 -33.00
C GLY A 405 -4.40 66.35 -33.83
N MET A 406 -3.11 65.97 -33.70
CA MET A 406 -2.54 64.81 -34.36
C MET A 406 -2.84 63.54 -33.54
N ILE A 407 -3.44 62.55 -34.19
CA ILE A 407 -3.71 61.25 -33.57
C ILE A 407 -2.44 60.40 -33.68
N THR A 408 -1.85 60.05 -32.54
CA THR A 408 -0.75 59.09 -32.45
C THR A 408 -1.29 57.73 -32.02
N GLU A 409 -1.01 56.72 -32.83
CA GLU A 409 -1.36 55.33 -32.58
C GLU A 409 -0.25 54.66 -31.76
N ASN A 410 -0.58 54.20 -30.55
CA ASN A 410 0.32 53.45 -29.69
C ASN A 410 -0.21 52.02 -29.55
N ALA A 411 0.60 51.03 -29.89
CA ALA A 411 0.24 49.63 -29.67
C ALA A 411 0.34 49.32 -28.16
N GLY A 412 -0.82 49.22 -27.50
CA GLY A 412 -0.92 48.73 -26.13
C GLY A 412 -1.14 47.21 -26.09
N THR A 413 -0.49 46.51 -25.16
CA THR A 413 -0.79 45.09 -24.92
C THR A 413 -1.97 44.99 -23.95
N ALA A 414 -3.11 44.47 -24.40
CA ALA A 414 -4.31 44.30 -23.58
C ALA A 414 -4.24 43.04 -22.71
N PHE A 415 -3.70 41.94 -23.25
CA PHE A 415 -3.50 40.68 -22.51
C PHE A 415 -2.20 40.01 -22.93
N SER A 416 -1.52 39.40 -21.96
CA SER A 416 -0.30 38.61 -22.15
C SER A 416 -0.52 37.22 -21.56
N PHE A 417 -0.18 36.18 -22.31
CA PHE A 417 -0.10 34.81 -21.81
C PHE A 417 1.30 34.58 -21.26
N ASP A 418 1.50 34.88 -19.98
CA ASP A 418 2.78 34.79 -19.27
C ASP A 418 2.66 34.06 -17.93
N ASP A 419 3.76 34.02 -17.17
CA ASP A 419 3.82 33.40 -15.84
C ASP A 419 2.84 34.04 -14.86
N GLU A 420 2.55 35.34 -14.99
CA GLU A 420 1.62 36.05 -14.11
C GLU A 420 0.18 35.65 -14.43
N PHE A 421 -0.17 35.55 -15.71
CA PHE A 421 -1.46 35.01 -16.11
C PHE A 421 -1.68 33.59 -15.58
N ILE A 422 -0.71 32.69 -15.76
CA ILE A 422 -0.80 31.29 -15.29
C ILE A 422 -0.98 31.23 -13.77
N LYS A 423 -0.20 32.02 -13.01
CA LYS A 423 -0.35 32.09 -11.55
C LYS A 423 -1.72 32.58 -11.14
N THR A 424 -2.23 33.61 -11.81
CA THR A 424 -3.56 34.18 -11.54
C THR A 424 -4.66 33.18 -11.85
N ALA A 425 -4.60 32.53 -13.02
CA ALA A 425 -5.55 31.50 -13.44
C ALA A 425 -5.62 30.35 -12.42
N LEU A 426 -4.47 29.89 -11.94
CA LEU A 426 -4.41 28.81 -10.94
C LEU A 426 -4.84 29.28 -9.54
N ALA A 427 -4.61 30.54 -9.16
CA ALA A 427 -5.02 31.08 -7.87
C ALA A 427 -6.55 31.21 -7.73
N PHE A 428 -7.25 31.50 -8.82
CA PHE A 428 -8.71 31.65 -8.87
C PHE A 428 -9.45 30.39 -9.32
N ARG A 429 -8.80 29.22 -9.25
CA ARG A 429 -9.46 27.93 -9.51
C ARG A 429 -10.63 27.73 -8.54
N GLU A 430 -11.68 27.09 -9.03
CA GLU A 430 -12.83 26.74 -8.20
C GLU A 430 -12.48 25.56 -7.29
N SER A 431 -12.93 25.59 -6.05
CA SER A 431 -12.70 24.53 -5.07
C SER A 431 -14.02 24.09 -4.43
N PRO A 432 -14.27 22.77 -4.29
CA PRO A 432 -13.40 21.65 -4.70
C PRO A 432 -13.49 21.33 -6.21
N SER A 433 -12.36 21.03 -6.86
CA SER A 433 -12.35 20.57 -8.26
C SER A 433 -11.19 19.62 -8.60
N ILE A 434 -11.17 19.02 -9.79
CA ILE A 434 -10.04 18.18 -10.26
C ILE A 434 -8.76 19.00 -10.35
N GLU A 435 -8.87 20.29 -10.63
CA GLU A 435 -7.73 21.20 -10.68
C GLU A 435 -7.07 21.37 -9.31
N ASP A 436 -7.79 21.25 -8.19
CA ASP A 436 -7.14 21.17 -6.87
C ASP A 436 -6.28 19.91 -6.71
N LEU A 437 -6.77 18.78 -7.22
CA LEU A 437 -6.03 17.53 -7.23
C LEU A 437 -4.78 17.63 -8.09
N LEU A 438 -4.91 18.12 -9.32
CA LEU A 438 -3.77 18.26 -10.24
C LEU A 438 -2.78 19.32 -9.75
N TYR A 439 -3.26 20.42 -9.15
CA TYR A 439 -2.40 21.46 -8.58
C TYR A 439 -1.55 20.93 -7.42
N SER A 440 -2.11 20.00 -6.63
CA SER A 440 -1.44 19.38 -5.49
C SER A 440 -0.22 18.53 -5.87
N GLU A 441 -0.07 18.16 -7.14
CA GLU A 441 1.09 17.43 -7.65
C GLU A 441 2.33 18.34 -7.82
N GLY A 442 2.16 19.67 -7.75
CA GLY A 442 3.25 20.65 -7.75
C GLY A 442 3.94 20.87 -9.10
N ARG A 443 3.43 20.27 -10.17
CA ARG A 443 3.89 20.41 -11.56
C ARG A 443 2.77 20.04 -12.52
N PHE A 444 2.91 20.39 -13.80
CA PHE A 444 1.96 19.96 -14.83
C PHE A 444 2.07 18.46 -15.11
N ILE A 445 0.93 17.77 -15.05
CA ILE A 445 0.80 16.33 -15.26
C ILE A 445 -0.41 16.06 -16.17
N THR A 446 -0.26 15.13 -17.12
CA THR A 446 -1.35 14.55 -17.88
C THR A 446 -1.83 13.26 -17.21
N ALA A 447 -3.13 13.02 -17.26
CA ALA A 447 -3.73 11.80 -16.76
C ALA A 447 -4.37 11.03 -17.90
N ALA A 448 -4.38 9.71 -17.82
CA ALA A 448 -5.16 8.89 -18.75
C ALA A 448 -5.80 7.72 -18.02
N TYR A 449 -6.75 7.11 -18.71
CA TYR A 449 -7.49 5.98 -18.18
C TYR A 449 -6.65 4.71 -18.27
N THR A 450 -6.17 4.19 -17.14
CA THR A 450 -5.25 3.04 -17.12
C THR A 450 -5.67 2.00 -16.08
N GLY A 451 -5.54 0.72 -16.43
CA GLY A 451 -5.83 -0.40 -15.52
C GLY A 451 -4.78 -0.53 -14.41
N ARG A 452 -5.20 -0.43 -13.14
CA ARG A 452 -4.36 -0.67 -11.96
C ARG A 452 -4.86 -1.90 -11.19
N LYS A 453 -3.91 -2.67 -10.67
CA LYS A 453 -4.21 -3.83 -9.82
C LYS A 453 -4.45 -3.38 -8.39
N PHE A 454 -5.63 -3.67 -7.85
CA PHE A 454 -5.94 -3.45 -6.44
C PHE A 454 -6.12 -4.78 -5.71
N PRO A 455 -5.68 -4.89 -4.44
CA PRO A 455 -5.83 -6.11 -3.64
C PRO A 455 -7.27 -6.28 -3.12
N LEU A 456 -8.29 -6.09 -3.98
CA LEU A 456 -9.71 -6.15 -3.62
C LEU A 456 -10.09 -7.53 -3.09
N ASN A 457 -9.49 -8.59 -3.64
CA ASN A 457 -9.70 -9.97 -3.20
C ASN A 457 -9.00 -10.36 -1.89
N SER A 458 -8.22 -9.48 -1.25
CA SER A 458 -7.47 -9.84 -0.02
C SER A 458 -8.35 -10.07 1.23
N PHE A 459 -9.64 -9.71 1.14
CA PHE A 459 -10.64 -9.85 2.20
C PHE A 459 -11.87 -10.68 1.78
N ASN A 460 -11.83 -11.32 0.61
CA ASN A 460 -12.97 -12.05 0.07
C ASN A 460 -13.23 -13.38 0.80
N THR A 461 -14.36 -14.01 0.49
CA THR A 461 -14.77 -15.29 1.09
C THR A 461 -13.79 -16.43 0.80
N ALA A 462 -13.11 -16.41 -0.35
CA ALA A 462 -12.08 -17.40 -0.69
C ALA A 462 -10.85 -17.27 0.23
N ALA A 463 -10.39 -16.05 0.49
CA ALA A 463 -9.30 -15.76 1.42
C ALA A 463 -9.68 -16.18 2.86
N LEU A 464 -10.92 -15.93 3.27
CA LEU A 464 -11.45 -16.43 4.55
C LEU A 464 -11.40 -17.98 4.59
N LEU A 465 -11.87 -18.66 3.55
CA LEU A 465 -11.88 -20.12 3.48
C LEU A 465 -10.47 -20.69 3.57
N VAL A 466 -9.51 -20.12 2.83
CA VAL A 466 -8.10 -20.54 2.88
C VAL A 466 -7.51 -20.28 4.29
N ALA A 467 -7.84 -19.17 4.93
CA ALA A 467 -7.40 -18.89 6.30
C ALA A 467 -7.98 -19.89 7.32
N VAL A 468 -9.28 -20.21 7.22
CA VAL A 468 -9.93 -21.22 8.06
C VAL A 468 -9.32 -22.60 7.80
N LEU A 469 -9.08 -22.98 6.55
CA LEU A 469 -8.39 -24.23 6.22
C LEU A 469 -7.00 -24.30 6.83
N SER A 470 -6.26 -23.19 6.78
CA SER A 470 -4.92 -23.09 7.35
C SER A 470 -4.92 -23.21 8.88
N SER A 471 -6.00 -22.80 9.55
CA SER A 471 -6.17 -22.93 11.01
C SER A 471 -6.32 -24.39 11.47
N PHE A 472 -6.69 -25.31 10.58
CA PHE A 472 -6.69 -26.74 10.91
C PHE A 472 -5.28 -27.28 11.17
N MET A 473 -4.21 -26.61 10.70
CA MET A 473 -2.84 -27.11 10.87
C MET A 473 -2.38 -27.14 12.36
N PRO A 474 -2.57 -26.07 13.15
CA PRO A 474 -2.41 -26.16 14.60
C PRO A 474 -3.28 -27.25 15.26
N VAL A 475 -4.50 -27.48 14.75
CA VAL A 475 -5.46 -28.45 15.29
C VAL A 475 -5.07 -29.90 14.97
N THR A 476 -4.57 -30.18 13.76
CA THR A 476 -4.12 -31.52 13.37
C THR A 476 -2.96 -32.00 14.25
N ILE A 477 -2.10 -31.09 14.72
CA ILE A 477 -1.03 -31.41 15.67
C ILE A 477 -1.60 -31.82 17.04
N ILE A 478 -2.70 -31.21 17.47
CA ILE A 478 -3.43 -31.64 18.66
C ILE A 478 -4.00 -33.05 18.43
N LEU A 479 -4.71 -33.27 17.31
CA LEU A 479 -5.35 -34.55 17.00
C LEU A 479 -4.35 -35.69 16.86
N LEU A 480 -3.26 -35.49 16.11
CA LEU A 480 -2.18 -36.47 15.97
C LEU A 480 -1.55 -36.85 17.31
N ARG A 481 -1.65 -35.99 18.32
CA ARG A 481 -1.14 -36.26 19.65
C ARG A 481 -2.16 -36.93 20.58
N VAL A 482 -3.44 -36.65 20.41
CA VAL A 482 -4.53 -37.30 21.15
C VAL A 482 -4.76 -38.72 20.63
N LEU A 483 -4.69 -38.92 19.30
CA LEU A 483 -4.92 -40.20 18.63
C LEU A 483 -3.72 -41.16 18.67
N ASN A 484 -2.49 -40.67 18.87
CA ASN A 484 -1.29 -41.49 19.12
C ASN A 484 -1.06 -41.75 20.63
N LYS A 485 -2.11 -41.64 21.46
CA LYS A 485 -2.16 -42.32 22.76
C LYS A 485 -2.61 -43.74 22.53
#